data_AF-A0A2N6FGM9-F1
#
_entry.id   AF-A0A2N6FGM9-F1
#
_cell.length_a   1.000
_cell.length_b   1.000
_cell.length_c   1.000
_cell.angle_alpha   90.00
_cell.angle_beta   90.00
_cell.angle_gamma   90.00
#
_symmetry.space_group_name_H-M   'P 1'
#
loop_
_entity.id
_entity.type
_entity.pdbx_description
1 polymer ?
#
loop_
_entity_poly.entity_id
_entity_poly.type
_entity_poly.pdbx_seq_one_letter_code
_entity_poly.pdbx_strand_id
1 'polypeptide(L)' 'GKEALVEIKKHNPEVKAFFISGYTDDILQGEGMAEHNVPLLHKPIAPKVLLDMIRDILKGEGD' A
#
# COMPACT_ATOMS: atom_id res chain seq x y z
N GLY A 1 -7.29 7.83 2.80
CA GLY A 1 -6.47 6.68 2.38
C GLY A 1 -6.36 5.65 3.50
N LYS A 2 -5.58 5.93 4.54
CA LYS A 2 -5.40 5.04 5.71
C LYS A 2 -6.71 4.68 6.42
N GLU A 3 -7.50 5.69 6.81
CA GLU A 3 -8.79 5.49 7.49
C GLU A 3 -9.75 4.62 6.65
N ALA A 4 -9.77 4.81 5.34
CA ALA A 4 -10.57 3.97 4.44
C ALA A 4 -10.09 2.51 4.48
N LEU A 5 -8.79 2.25 4.48
CA LEU A 5 -8.27 0.89 4.63
C LEU A 5 -8.67 0.27 5.98
N VAL A 6 -8.63 1.06 7.06
CA VAL A 6 -9.07 0.61 8.39
C VAL A 6 -10.54 0.18 8.36
N GLU A 7 -11.44 1.00 7.81
CA GLU A 7 -12.85 0.63 7.70
C GLU A 7 -13.09 -0.55 6.75
N ILE A 8 -12.38 -0.63 5.62
CA ILE A 8 -12.48 -1.76 4.69
C ILE A 8 -12.04 -3.06 5.37
N LYS A 9 -10.95 -3.03 6.16
CA LYS A 9 -10.45 -4.20 6.90
C LYS A 9 -11.42 -4.71 7.96
N LYS A 10 -12.28 -3.85 8.53
CA LYS A 10 -13.35 -4.31 9.44
C LYS A 10 -14.36 -5.21 8.73
N HIS A 11 -14.55 -5.03 7.42
CA HIS A 11 -15.47 -5.83 6.62
C HIS A 11 -14.78 -7.00 5.90
N ASN A 12 -13.53 -6.83 5.48
CA ASN A 12 -12.72 -7.87 4.87
C ASN A 12 -11.26 -7.76 5.35
N PRO A 13 -10.87 -8.53 6.40
CA PRO A 13 -9.52 -8.50 6.95
C PRO A 13 -8.42 -8.87 5.95
N GLU A 14 -8.74 -9.74 4.97
CA GLU A 14 -7.82 -10.27 3.96
C GLU A 14 -7.64 -9.34 2.75
N VAL A 15 -8.28 -8.17 2.77
CA VAL A 15 -8.15 -7.20 1.68
C VAL A 15 -6.69 -6.79 1.51
N LYS A 16 -6.17 -7.04 0.31
CA LYS A 16 -4.82 -6.64 -0.07
C LYS A 16 -4.82 -5.17 -0.50
N ALA A 17 -3.86 -4.40 -0.03
CA ALA A 17 -3.77 -2.98 -0.34
C ALA A 17 -2.30 -2.54 -0.46
N PHE A 18 -2.10 -1.44 -1.18
CA PHE A 18 -0.88 -0.64 -1.16
C PHE A 18 -1.27 0.83 -1.32
N PHE A 19 -0.39 1.73 -0.91
CA PHE A 19 -0.60 3.16 -1.03
C PHE A 19 0.24 3.78 -2.14
N ILE A 20 -0.22 4.92 -2.64
CA ILE A 20 0.51 5.75 -3.60
C ILE A 20 0.61 7.16 -3.03
N SER A 21 1.81 7.68 -2.82
CA SER A 21 2.05 9.04 -2.32
C SER A 21 2.82 9.91 -3.33
N GLY A 22 2.63 11.23 -3.26
CA GLY A 22 3.18 12.18 -4.24
C GLY A 22 4.02 13.31 -3.68
N TYR A 23 4.58 13.17 -2.47
CA TYR A 23 5.49 14.14 -1.87
C TYR A 23 6.64 13.41 -1.20
N THR A 24 7.87 13.81 -1.52
CA THR A 24 9.12 13.17 -1.10
C THR A 24 9.50 13.42 0.35
N ASP A 25 8.94 14.42 1.03
CA ASP A 25 9.41 14.83 2.37
C ASP A 25 8.40 14.65 3.53
N ASP A 26 7.08 14.64 3.30
CA ASP A 26 6.09 14.61 4.41
C ASP A 26 5.80 13.20 4.97
N ILE A 27 6.44 12.14 4.46
CA ILE A 27 6.16 10.74 4.85
C ILE A 27 7.43 9.98 5.20
N LEU A 28 8.40 10.62 5.86
CA LEU A 28 9.46 9.88 6.54
C LEU A 28 9.02 9.34 7.92
N GLN A 29 7.92 9.83 8.51
CA GLN A 29 7.51 9.45 9.87
C GLN A 29 5.99 9.49 10.12
N GLY A 30 5.20 8.90 9.23
CA GLY A 30 3.77 8.70 9.50
C GLY A 30 3.52 7.36 10.19
N GLU A 31 3.80 7.27 11.49
CA GLU A 31 3.74 6.09 12.39
C GLU A 31 2.67 5.03 12.03
N GLY A 32 1.49 5.43 11.54
CA GLY A 32 0.44 4.49 11.11
C GLY A 32 0.60 3.76 9.75
N MET A 33 1.67 3.94 8.95
CA MET A 33 1.92 3.05 7.78
C MET A 33 2.80 1.86 8.13
N ALA A 34 3.83 2.09 8.96
CA ALA A 34 4.68 1.03 9.47
C ALA A 34 3.87 0.02 10.31
N GLU A 35 2.89 0.51 11.07
CA GLU A 35 1.99 -0.31 11.89
C GLU A 35 1.13 -1.30 11.07
N HIS A 36 0.92 -1.05 9.77
CA HIS A 36 0.09 -1.90 8.93
C HIS A 36 0.87 -2.74 7.90
N ASN A 37 2.21 -2.61 7.84
CA ASN A 37 3.08 -3.29 6.85
C ASN A 37 2.54 -3.20 5.40
N VAL A 38 1.92 -2.08 5.05
CA VAL A 38 1.30 -1.89 3.73
C VAL A 38 2.33 -1.29 2.77
N PRO A 39 2.57 -1.90 1.59
CA PRO A 39 3.52 -1.36 0.61
C PRO A 39 3.16 0.06 0.15
N LEU A 40 4.18 0.83 -0.21
CA LEU A 40 4.04 2.22 -0.68
C LEU A 40 4.77 2.42 -2.02
N LEU A 41 4.11 3.06 -2.97
CA LEU A 41 4.71 3.56 -4.20
C LEU A 41 4.75 5.09 -4.21
N HIS A 42 5.83 5.67 -4.74
CA HIS A 42 6.01 7.11 -4.86
C HIS A 42 5.76 7.59 -6.28
N LYS A 43 5.04 8.71 -6.43
CA LYS A 43 4.86 9.39 -7.72
C LYS A 43 6.14 10.17 -8.11
N PRO A 44 6.43 10.31 -9.42
CA PRO A 44 5.71 9.71 -10.55
C PRO A 44 5.96 8.19 -10.66
N ILE A 45 4.93 7.42 -11.02
CA ILE A 45 5.01 5.96 -11.14
C ILE A 45 4.95 5.57 -12.62
N ALA A 46 5.92 4.77 -13.07
CA ALA A 46 5.86 4.15 -14.39
C ALA A 46 4.82 3.01 -14.41
N PRO A 47 4.03 2.83 -15.50
CA PRO A 47 2.99 1.80 -15.57
C PRO A 47 3.50 0.38 -15.24
N LYS A 48 4.71 0.03 -15.67
CA LYS A 48 5.33 -1.27 -15.35
C LYS A 48 5.49 -1.48 -13.85
N VAL A 49 5.96 -0.46 -13.12
CA VAL A 49 6.17 -0.51 -11.67
C VAL A 49 4.84 -0.71 -10.93
N LEU A 50 3.77 -0.05 -11.39
CA LEU A 50 2.44 -0.26 -10.84
C LEU A 50 1.95 -1.70 -11.04
N LEU A 51 2.11 -2.24 -12.25
CA LEU A 51 1.69 -3.61 -12.55
C LEU A 51 2.48 -4.66 -11.78
N ASP A 52 3.78 -4.46 -11.61
CA ASP A 52 4.63 -5.37 -10.83
C ASP A 52 4.19 -5.39 -9.36
N MET A 53 3.96 -4.23 -8.75
CA MET A 53 3.42 -4.14 -7.38
C MET A 53 2.08 -4.87 -7.22
N ILE A 54 1.16 -4.70 -8.17
CA ILE A 54 -0.14 -5.40 -8.15
C ILE A 54 0.07 -6.91 -8.20
N ARG A 55 0.96 -7.41 -9.08
CA ARG A 55 1.24 -8.85 -9.17
C ARG A 55 1.84 -9.40 -7.89
N ASP A 56 2.81 -8.70 -7.31
CA ASP A 56 3.50 -9.14 -6.10
C ASP A 56 2.53 -9.25 -4.93
N ILE A 57 1.65 -8.26 -4.77
CA ILE A 57 0.60 -8.28 -3.76
C ILE A 57 -0.37 -9.45 -4.02
N LEU A 58 -0.82 -9.64 -5.26
CA LEU A 58 -1.79 -10.69 -5.58
C LEU A 58 -1.24 -12.10 -5.38
N LYS A 59 0.05 -12.35 -5.62
CA LYS A 59 0.71 -13.65 -5.36
C LYS A 59 0.62 -14.08 -3.89
N GLY A 60 0.76 -13.14 -2.94
CA GLY A 60 0.75 -13.45 -1.51
C GLY A 60 2.04 -14.15 -1.02
N GLU A 61 2.19 -14.29 0.29
CA GLU A 61 3.28 -15.07 0.92
C GLU A 61 2.91 -16.56 0.89
N GLY A 62 3.17 -17.23 -0.22
CA GLY A 62 2.93 -18.68 -0.34
C GLY A 62 2.70 -19.15 -1.77
N ASP A 63 3.79 -19.22 -2.54
CA ASP A 63 4.00 -20.17 -3.64
C ASP A 63 5.38 -20.83 -3.42
#